data_AF-A0A821VNS2-F1
#
_entry.id   AF-A0A821VNS2-F1
#
_cell.length_a   1.000
_cell.length_b   1.000
_cell.length_c   1.000
_cell.angle_alpha   90.00
_cell.angle_beta   90.00
_cell.angle_gamma   90.00
#
_symmetry.space_group_name_H-M   'P 1'
#
loop_
_entity.id
_entity.type
_entity.pdbx_description
1 polymer ?
#
loop_
_entity_poly.entity_id
_entity_poly.type
_entity_poly.pdbx_seq_one_letter_code
_entity_poly.pdbx_strand_id
1 'polypeptide(L)'
;MKSYIQLKKHLSFDEYQVLQFNQDYLRRALNVEQIDIRLTDDNNIDATTLSNLEDIIPGKPIVHFRHEASITIRLINRQPYAPNFEWSIPVMNGDTIERIELRLRQHGDRQLRSSNKIRLYYFQNWEFYTRQLPNIATPLHGLVEFENKNEVLQIDLPHGTLVLGEQDIGNILVYFVE
;
A
#
# COMPACT_ATOMS: atom_id res chain seq x y z
N MET A 1 -27.00 32.45 36.00
CA MET A 1 -27.44 31.05 35.89
C MET A 1 -26.43 30.33 35.00
N LYS A 2 -25.37 29.77 35.59
CA LYS A 2 -24.32 29.06 34.83
C LYS A 2 -24.91 27.72 34.39
N SER A 3 -25.18 27.59 33.09
CA SER A 3 -25.61 26.33 32.48
C SER A 3 -24.50 25.31 32.69
N TYR A 4 -24.74 24.35 33.59
CA TYR A 4 -23.92 23.15 33.70
C TYR A 4 -24.05 22.41 32.37
N ILE A 5 -23.01 22.48 31.53
CA ILE A 5 -22.80 21.49 30.49
C ILE A 5 -22.67 20.16 31.22
N GLN A 6 -23.76 19.40 31.26
CA GLN A 6 -23.77 18.06 31.82
C GLN A 6 -22.66 17.27 31.11
N LEU A 7 -21.71 16.76 31.89
CA LEU A 7 -20.70 15.79 31.46
C LEU A 7 -21.43 14.59 30.86
N LYS A 8 -21.64 14.60 29.54
CA LYS A 8 -22.11 13.43 28.79
C LYS A 8 -21.05 12.34 28.98
N LYS A 9 -21.33 11.37 29.86
CA LYS A 9 -20.48 10.20 30.11
C LYS A 9 -20.25 9.35 28.85
N HIS A 10 -21.11 9.49 27.85
CA HIS A 10 -21.08 8.76 26.59
C HIS A 10 -21.31 9.73 25.43
N LEU A 11 -20.66 9.46 24.30
CA LEU A 11 -20.93 10.15 23.05
C LEU A 11 -22.36 9.85 22.59
N SER A 12 -22.98 10.79 21.86
CA SER A 12 -24.33 10.58 21.30
C SER A 12 -24.34 9.77 20.01
N PHE A 13 -23.19 9.26 19.59
CA PHE A 13 -22.99 8.46 18.39
C PHE A 13 -21.91 7.42 18.66
N ASP A 14 -21.87 6.39 17.81
CA ASP A 14 -20.82 5.37 17.83
C ASP A 14 -19.56 5.91 17.14
N GLU A 15 -18.53 6.22 17.94
CA GLU A 15 -17.27 6.77 17.47
C GLU A 15 -16.51 5.80 16.56
N TYR A 16 -16.48 4.52 16.93
CA TYR A 16 -15.78 3.50 16.16
C TYR A 16 -16.40 3.34 14.78
N GLN A 17 -17.73 3.28 14.72
CA GLN A 17 -18.46 3.19 13.44
C GLN A 17 -18.21 4.41 12.55
N VAL A 18 -18.19 5.62 13.13
CA VAL A 18 -17.92 6.86 12.38
C VAL A 18 -16.49 6.87 11.82
N LEU A 19 -15.50 6.45 12.60
CA LEU A 19 -14.11 6.38 12.14
C LEU A 19 -13.95 5.32 11.04
N GLN A 20 -14.55 4.14 11.21
CA GLN A 20 -14.53 3.06 10.23
C GLN A 20 -15.15 3.50 8.90
N PHE A 21 -16.30 4.20 8.94
CA PHE A 21 -16.95 4.71 7.75
C PHE A 21 -16.10 5.73 6.98
N ASN A 22 -15.28 6.53 7.68
CA ASN A 22 -14.43 7.56 7.08
C ASN A 22 -12.97 7.11 6.88
N GLN A 23 -12.65 5.83 7.09
CA GLN A 23 -11.27 5.33 7.11
C GLN A 23 -10.52 5.63 5.81
N ASP A 24 -11.16 5.45 4.66
CA ASP A 24 -10.55 5.75 3.36
C ASP A 24 -10.25 7.24 3.15
N TYR A 25 -11.13 8.11 3.64
CA TYR A 25 -10.90 9.55 3.61
C TYR A 25 -9.72 9.91 4.50
N LEU A 26 -9.70 9.41 5.74
CA LEU A 26 -8.61 9.65 6.69
C LEU A 26 -7.27 9.17 6.12
N ARG A 27 -7.25 7.99 5.50
CA ARG A 27 -6.06 7.41 4.88
C ARG A 27 -5.47 8.33 3.80
N ARG A 28 -6.34 8.85 2.91
CA ARG A 28 -5.93 9.78 1.85
C ARG A 28 -5.53 11.16 2.40
N ALA A 29 -6.29 11.69 3.36
CA ALA A 29 -6.06 13.01 3.95
C ALA A 29 -4.76 13.06 4.76
N LEU A 30 -4.45 11.98 5.50
CA LEU A 30 -3.20 11.84 6.26
C LEU A 30 -2.03 11.33 5.42
N ASN A 31 -2.28 10.96 4.16
CA ASN A 31 -1.30 10.38 3.24
C ASN A 31 -0.55 9.18 3.86
N VAL A 32 -1.32 8.25 4.44
CA VAL A 32 -0.81 7.01 5.04
C VAL A 32 -1.27 5.80 4.23
N GLU A 33 -0.51 4.71 4.32
CA GLU A 33 -0.76 3.49 3.53
C GLU A 33 -1.89 2.63 4.09
N GLN A 34 -1.99 2.59 5.41
CA GLN A 34 -2.99 1.84 6.15
C GLN A 34 -3.37 2.60 7.41
N ILE A 35 -4.63 2.49 7.80
CA ILE A 35 -5.12 2.92 9.10
C ILE A 35 -5.70 1.67 9.74
N ASP A 36 -5.29 1.38 10.96
CA ASP A 36 -5.86 0.34 11.79
C ASP A 36 -6.60 1.02 12.95
N ILE A 37 -7.91 0.79 13.05
CA ILE A 37 -8.76 1.37 14.08
C ILE A 37 -9.07 0.24 15.05
N ARG A 38 -8.58 0.36 16.28
CA ARG A 38 -8.77 -0.65 17.33
C ARG A 38 -9.53 -0.08 18.51
N LEU A 39 -10.31 -0.93 19.17
CA LEU A 39 -10.92 -0.61 20.44
C LEU A 39 -9.92 -0.84 21.58
N THR A 40 -10.14 -0.16 22.71
CA THR A 40 -9.27 -0.23 23.88
C THR A 40 -9.35 -1.55 24.66
N ASP A 41 -10.35 -2.38 24.37
CA ASP A 41 -10.58 -3.69 24.95
C ASP A 41 -10.14 -4.85 24.05
N ASP A 42 -9.54 -4.56 22.89
CA ASP A 42 -9.05 -5.57 21.97
C ASP A 42 -7.76 -6.24 22.51
N ASN A 43 -7.61 -7.55 22.32
CA ASN A 43 -6.47 -8.31 22.87
C ASN A 43 -5.16 -8.05 22.13
N ASN A 44 -5.22 -7.38 20.98
CA ASN A 44 -4.09 -7.11 20.10
C ASN A 44 -3.60 -5.65 20.20
N ILE A 45 -3.67 -5.00 21.36
CA ILE A 45 -3.20 -3.62 21.51
C ILE A 45 -1.68 -3.59 21.57
N ASP A 46 -1.06 -2.76 20.72
CA ASP A 46 0.40 -2.62 20.68
C ASP A 46 0.93 -2.05 22.02
N ALA A 47 2.16 -2.42 22.40
CA ALA A 47 2.77 -2.04 23.68
C ALA A 47 2.83 -0.51 23.92
N THR A 48 2.96 0.29 22.86
CA THR A 48 2.95 1.76 22.92
C THR A 48 1.56 2.32 23.23
N THR A 49 0.51 1.65 22.78
CA THR A 49 -0.87 2.05 23.08
C THR A 49 -1.25 1.61 24.50
N LEU A 50 -0.78 0.44 24.94
CA LEU A 50 -0.92 -0.05 26.32
C LEU A 50 -0.38 0.93 27.36
N SER A 51 0.78 1.57 27.10
CA SER A 51 1.37 2.54 28.04
C SER A 51 0.57 3.84 28.18
N ASN A 52 -0.29 4.16 27.21
CA ASN A 52 -1.08 5.39 27.18
C ASN A 52 -2.58 5.13 27.40
N LEU A 53 -2.97 3.94 27.86
CA LEU A 53 -4.37 3.55 28.04
C LEU A 53 -5.14 4.52 28.97
N GLU A 54 -4.48 5.06 29.99
CA GLU A 54 -5.08 6.00 30.95
C GLU A 54 -5.48 7.34 30.32
N ASP A 55 -4.83 7.73 29.21
CA ASP A 55 -5.08 9.00 28.52
C ASP A 55 -6.19 8.89 27.45
N ILE A 56 -6.64 7.67 27.13
CA ILE A 56 -7.66 7.44 26.10
C ILE A 56 -9.04 7.72 26.69
N ILE A 57 -9.72 8.73 26.15
CA ILE A 57 -11.09 9.09 26.53
C ILE A 57 -12.00 9.20 25.30
N PRO A 58 -13.31 8.88 25.42
CA PRO A 58 -14.25 9.00 24.31
C PRO A 58 -14.25 10.40 23.69
N GLY A 59 -14.17 10.46 22.35
CA GLY A 59 -14.10 11.71 21.58
C GLY A 59 -12.70 12.31 21.47
N LYS A 60 -11.68 11.68 22.06
CA LYS A 60 -10.26 12.01 21.88
C LYS A 60 -9.44 10.72 21.70
N PRO A 61 -9.55 10.07 20.53
CA PRO A 61 -8.75 8.89 20.26
C PRO A 61 -7.27 9.26 20.16
N ILE A 62 -6.40 8.35 20.61
CA ILE A 62 -4.96 8.49 20.44
C ILE A 62 -4.57 7.93 19.08
N VAL A 63 -3.68 8.63 18.38
CA VAL A 63 -3.16 8.22 17.06
C VAL A 63 -1.66 7.95 17.18
N HIS A 64 -1.24 6.76 16.75
CA HIS A 64 0.16 6.37 16.68
C HIS A 64 0.55 6.11 15.23
N PHE A 65 1.60 6.80 14.76
CA PHE A 65 2.22 6.53 13.47
C PHE A 65 3.37 5.55 13.67
N ARG A 66 3.42 4.52 12.83
CA ARG A 66 4.52 3.55 12.80
C ARG A 66 4.97 3.33 11.37
N HIS A 67 6.24 2.98 11.21
CA HIS A 67 6.77 2.53 9.93
C HIS A 67 6.71 1.01 9.88
N GLU A 68 6.12 0.47 8.81
CA GLU A 68 6.14 -0.96 8.55
C GLU A 68 7.37 -1.34 7.73
N ALA A 69 7.84 -2.57 7.92
CA ALA A 69 8.93 -3.12 7.13
C ALA A 69 8.50 -3.19 5.66
N SER A 70 9.35 -2.68 4.78
CA SER A 70 9.09 -2.62 3.34
C SER A 70 10.37 -2.77 2.54
N ILE A 71 10.23 -3.21 1.30
CA ILE A 71 11.30 -3.27 0.30
C ILE A 71 10.95 -2.27 -0.79
N THR A 72 11.94 -1.49 -1.24
CA THR A 72 11.75 -0.60 -2.39
C THR A 72 11.92 -1.40 -3.68
N ILE A 73 10.87 -1.46 -4.49
CA ILE A 73 10.91 -2.12 -5.80
C ILE A 73 11.00 -1.11 -6.92
N ARG A 74 11.56 -1.54 -8.05
CA ARG A 74 11.59 -0.74 -9.28
C ARG A 74 10.47 -1.20 -10.21
N LEU A 75 9.64 -0.26 -10.65
CA LEU A 75 8.65 -0.47 -11.69
C LEU A 75 9.16 0.18 -12.97
N ILE A 76 9.39 -0.62 -14.00
CA ILE A 76 9.87 -0.13 -15.29
C ILE A 76 8.76 -0.18 -16.34
N ASN A 77 8.73 0.80 -17.23
CA ASN A 77 7.84 0.78 -18.39
C ASN A 77 8.62 0.32 -19.61
N ARG A 78 8.13 -0.73 -20.27
CA ARG A 78 8.71 -1.23 -21.53
C ARG A 78 7.90 -0.83 -22.76
N GLN A 79 6.90 0.04 -22.61
CA GLN A 79 6.10 0.55 -23.72
C GLN A 79 6.95 1.45 -24.64
N PRO A 80 6.98 1.16 -25.95
CA PRO A 80 7.60 2.05 -26.92
C PRO A 80 6.97 3.43 -26.89
N TYR A 81 7.81 4.47 -27.01
CA TYR A 81 7.38 5.88 -27.14
C TYR A 81 6.60 6.43 -25.93
N ALA A 82 6.67 5.78 -24.77
CA ALA A 82 6.11 6.29 -23.52
C ALA A 82 7.14 7.16 -22.76
N PRO A 83 6.75 8.32 -22.21
CA PRO A 83 7.67 9.20 -21.47
C PRO A 83 7.97 8.72 -20.05
N ASN A 84 7.13 7.85 -19.49
CA ASN A 84 7.27 7.34 -18.13
C ASN A 84 8.13 6.08 -18.15
N PHE A 85 9.41 6.18 -17.78
CA PHE A 85 10.37 5.07 -17.90
C PHE A 85 10.42 4.19 -16.65
N GLU A 86 10.51 4.77 -15.46
CA GLU A 86 10.63 4.00 -14.22
C GLU A 86 10.12 4.75 -12.99
N TRP A 87 9.71 4.00 -11.97
CA TRP A 87 9.34 4.46 -10.64
C TRP A 87 9.93 3.56 -9.58
N SER A 88 10.17 4.09 -8.39
CA SER A 88 10.52 3.31 -7.21
C SER A 88 9.50 3.55 -6.13
N ILE A 89 8.89 2.47 -5.63
CA ILE A 89 7.88 2.54 -4.57
C ILE A 89 8.16 1.48 -3.51
N PRO A 90 7.83 1.75 -2.24
CA PRO A 90 7.90 0.74 -1.20
C PRO A 90 6.77 -0.29 -1.36
N VAL A 91 7.06 -1.55 -1.07
CA VAL A 91 6.11 -2.65 -0.99
C VAL A 91 6.23 -3.29 0.38
N MET A 92 5.09 -3.47 1.04
CA MET A 92 4.97 -4.05 2.36
C MET A 92 4.64 -5.53 2.26
N ASN A 93 4.86 -6.26 3.35
CA ASN A 93 4.50 -7.67 3.40
C ASN A 93 2.98 -7.84 3.31
N GLY A 94 2.51 -8.71 2.40
CA GLY A 94 1.09 -8.96 2.21
C GLY A 94 0.38 -7.90 1.35
N ASP A 95 1.12 -7.03 0.67
CA ASP A 95 0.53 -6.11 -0.29
C ASP A 95 -0.09 -6.87 -1.46
N THR A 96 -1.26 -6.40 -1.91
CA THR A 96 -1.88 -6.92 -3.12
C THR A 96 -1.40 -6.16 -4.36
N ILE A 97 -1.55 -6.77 -5.53
CA ILE A 97 -1.29 -6.11 -6.81
C ILE A 97 -2.11 -4.82 -6.96
N GLU A 98 -3.36 -4.80 -6.47
CA GLU A 98 -4.18 -3.59 -6.43
C GLU A 98 -3.56 -2.45 -5.59
N ARG A 99 -2.99 -2.77 -4.42
CA ARG A 99 -2.32 -1.77 -3.57
C ARG A 99 -1.07 -1.24 -4.25
N ILE A 100 -0.31 -2.09 -4.93
CA ILE A 100 0.87 -1.68 -5.71
C ILE A 100 0.47 -0.77 -6.87
N GLU A 101 -0.60 -1.11 -7.59
CA GLU A 101 -1.14 -0.25 -8.66
C GLU A 101 -1.56 1.12 -8.10
N LEU A 102 -2.30 1.13 -6.99
CA LEU A 102 -2.74 2.36 -6.34
C LEU A 102 -1.55 3.23 -5.93
N ARG A 103 -0.51 2.61 -5.34
CA ARG A 103 0.71 3.30 -4.92
C ARG A 103 1.48 3.85 -6.11
N LEU A 104 1.60 3.09 -7.20
CA LEU A 104 2.18 3.58 -8.46
C LEU A 104 1.42 4.81 -8.98
N ARG A 105 0.09 4.81 -8.93
CA ARG A 105 -0.72 5.97 -9.35
C ARG A 105 -0.50 7.19 -8.46
N GLN A 106 -0.34 7.00 -7.14
CA GLN A 106 -0.12 8.08 -6.19
C GLN A 106 1.26 8.74 -6.38
N HIS A 107 2.31 7.93 -6.54
CA HIS A 107 3.67 8.41 -6.75
C HIS A 107 3.92 8.89 -8.19
N GLY A 108 3.18 8.32 -9.15
CA GLY A 108 3.32 8.60 -10.56
C GLY A 108 2.96 10.02 -10.96
N ASP A 109 3.26 10.31 -12.22
CA ASP A 109 2.94 11.57 -12.87
C ASP A 109 1.43 11.71 -13.15
N ARG A 110 1.05 12.83 -13.78
CA ARG A 110 -0.35 13.08 -14.13
C ARG A 110 -0.92 12.01 -15.07
N GLN A 111 -0.12 11.49 -15.99
CA GLN A 111 -0.57 10.46 -16.93
C GLN A 111 -0.95 9.17 -16.20
N LEU A 112 -0.14 8.73 -15.23
CA LEU A 112 -0.44 7.55 -14.41
C LEU A 112 -1.66 7.75 -13.50
N ARG A 113 -1.86 8.96 -12.97
CA ARG A 113 -3.06 9.28 -12.17
C ARG A 113 -4.35 9.25 -12.98
N SER A 114 -4.27 9.66 -14.24
CA SER A 114 -5.43 9.77 -15.13
C SER A 114 -5.66 8.54 -16.02
N SER A 115 -4.76 7.55 -16.00
CA SER A 115 -4.90 6.36 -16.85
C SER A 115 -6.07 5.49 -16.39
N ASN A 116 -6.79 4.90 -17.35
CA ASN A 116 -7.91 4.03 -17.02
C ASN A 116 -7.42 2.67 -16.55
N LYS A 117 -6.34 2.15 -17.14
CA LYS A 117 -5.84 0.82 -16.83
C LYS A 117 -4.33 0.80 -16.77
N ILE A 118 -3.82 0.17 -15.71
CA ILE A 118 -2.42 -0.17 -15.57
C ILE A 118 -2.34 -1.69 -15.45
N ARG A 119 -1.48 -2.30 -16.25
CA ARG A 119 -1.18 -3.73 -16.17
C ARG A 119 0.20 -3.90 -15.57
N LEU A 120 0.29 -4.82 -14.61
CA LEU A 120 1.53 -5.15 -13.94
C LEU A 120 2.00 -6.52 -14.40
N TYR A 121 3.31 -6.65 -14.56
CA TYR A 121 3.99 -7.84 -15.00
C TYR A 121 5.21 -8.10 -14.12
N TYR A 122 5.59 -9.37 -14.03
CA TYR A 122 6.86 -9.80 -13.45
C TYR A 122 7.65 -10.61 -14.47
N PHE A 123 8.96 -10.76 -14.24
CA PHE A 123 9.80 -11.57 -15.11
C PHE A 123 9.64 -13.04 -14.78
N GLN A 124 9.46 -13.89 -15.80
CA GLN A 124 9.41 -15.35 -15.61
C GLN A 124 10.71 -15.89 -14.97
N ASN A 125 11.84 -15.28 -15.33
CA ASN A 125 13.15 -15.50 -14.69
C ASN A 125 13.84 -14.13 -14.53
N TRP A 126 13.71 -13.55 -13.34
CA TRP A 126 14.18 -12.19 -13.10
C TRP A 126 15.70 -12.05 -13.21
N GLU A 127 16.49 -13.06 -12.81
CA GLU A 127 17.96 -13.00 -12.87
C GLU A 127 18.48 -12.86 -14.31
N PHE A 128 17.80 -13.51 -15.25
CA PHE A 128 18.18 -13.52 -16.66
C PHE A 128 17.61 -12.33 -17.41
N TYR A 129 16.30 -12.09 -17.33
CA TYR A 129 15.64 -11.09 -18.17
C TYR A 129 15.96 -9.64 -17.79
N THR A 130 16.35 -9.38 -16.54
CA THR A 130 16.79 -8.04 -16.12
C THR A 130 18.15 -7.65 -16.73
N ARG A 131 18.91 -8.62 -17.24
CA ARG A 131 20.22 -8.41 -17.88
C ARG A 131 20.14 -8.35 -19.42
N GLN A 132 18.95 -8.51 -19.98
CA GLN A 132 18.74 -8.44 -21.42
C GLN A 132 18.32 -7.04 -21.86
N LEU A 133 18.79 -6.62 -23.04
CA LEU A 133 18.36 -5.38 -23.66
C LEU A 133 16.88 -5.48 -24.06
N PRO A 134 16.02 -4.52 -23.65
CA PRO A 134 14.63 -4.50 -24.06
C PRO A 134 14.50 -4.38 -25.58
N ASN A 135 13.79 -5.32 -26.21
CA ASN A 135 13.44 -5.23 -27.62
C ASN A 135 12.13 -4.46 -27.80
N ILE A 136 12.16 -3.40 -28.60
CA ILE A 136 10.98 -2.58 -28.94
C ILE A 136 9.93 -3.39 -29.70
N ALA A 137 10.34 -4.34 -30.54
CA ALA A 137 9.41 -5.16 -31.33
C ALA A 137 8.63 -6.18 -30.49
N THR A 138 9.20 -6.61 -29.36
CA THR A 138 8.61 -7.64 -28.48
C THR A 138 8.69 -7.20 -27.02
N PRO A 139 7.93 -6.16 -26.61
CA PRO A 139 8.07 -5.55 -25.29
C PRO A 139 7.60 -6.46 -24.14
N LEU A 140 6.73 -7.43 -24.43
CA LEU A 140 6.21 -8.42 -23.47
C LEU A 140 7.08 -9.69 -23.34
N HIS A 141 8.18 -9.79 -24.08
CA HIS A 141 9.02 -10.99 -24.05
C HIS A 141 9.62 -11.22 -22.65
N GLY A 142 9.42 -12.43 -22.11
CA GLY A 142 9.90 -12.86 -20.80
C GLY A 142 9.07 -12.36 -19.62
N LEU A 143 7.91 -11.74 -19.88
CA LEU A 143 7.01 -11.20 -18.87
C LEU A 143 5.78 -12.08 -18.67
N VAL A 144 5.31 -12.15 -17.43
CA VAL A 144 4.05 -12.79 -17.03
C VAL A 144 3.17 -11.72 -16.40
N GLU A 145 1.90 -11.66 -16.83
CA GLU A 145 0.93 -10.67 -16.33
C GLU A 145 0.37 -11.13 -14.98
N PHE A 146 0.18 -10.19 -14.05
CA PHE A 146 -0.64 -10.44 -12.87
C PHE A 146 -2.12 -10.37 -13.28
N GLU A 147 -2.77 -11.51 -13.50
CA GLU A 147 -4.16 -11.56 -13.92
C GLU A 147 -5.11 -11.17 -12.78
N ASN A 148 -4.79 -11.55 -11.55
CA ASN A 148 -5.63 -11.30 -10.38
C ASN A 148 -5.06 -10.17 -9.52
N LYS A 149 -5.82 -9.09 -9.40
CA LYS A 149 -5.45 -7.92 -8.57
C LYS A 149 -5.38 -8.21 -7.07
N ASN A 150 -6.03 -9.29 -6.61
CA ASN A 150 -6.04 -9.71 -5.22
C ASN A 150 -4.89 -10.66 -4.87
N GLU A 151 -4.00 -10.97 -5.82
CA GLU A 151 -2.79 -11.73 -5.53
C GLU A 151 -1.94 -10.97 -4.52
N VAL A 152 -1.52 -11.70 -3.49
CA VAL A 152 -0.78 -11.18 -2.35
C VAL A 152 0.70 -11.46 -2.58
N LEU A 153 1.52 -10.42 -2.45
CA LEU A 153 2.97 -10.51 -2.50
C LEU A 153 3.55 -10.53 -1.10
N GLN A 154 4.52 -11.41 -0.90
CA GLN A 154 5.34 -11.46 0.30
C GLN A 154 6.67 -10.79 0.03
N ILE A 155 7.26 -10.21 1.07
CA ILE A 155 8.57 -9.57 0.98
C ILE A 155 9.63 -10.43 1.66
N ASP A 156 10.76 -10.63 1.00
CA ASP A 156 11.95 -11.26 1.58
C ASP A 156 12.95 -10.17 1.98
N LEU A 157 12.87 -9.72 3.23
CA LEU A 157 13.70 -8.63 3.77
C LEU A 157 15.21 -8.91 3.66
N PRO A 158 15.73 -10.12 3.98
CA PRO A 158 17.13 -10.47 3.77
C PRO A 158 17.66 -10.25 2.35
N HIS A 159 16.93 -10.72 1.33
CA HIS A 159 17.38 -10.68 -0.06
C HIS A 159 16.93 -9.42 -0.80
N GLY A 160 15.96 -8.68 -0.26
CA GLY A 160 15.42 -7.51 -0.90
C GLY A 160 14.53 -7.85 -2.10
N THR A 161 13.91 -9.03 -2.13
CA THR A 161 13.10 -9.53 -3.25
C THR A 161 11.64 -9.74 -2.87
N LEU A 162 10.79 -9.82 -3.90
CA LEU A 162 9.38 -10.16 -3.77
C LEU A 162 9.17 -11.65 -4.01
N VAL A 163 8.26 -12.25 -3.27
CA VAL A 163 7.86 -13.65 -3.38
C VAL A 163 6.37 -13.71 -3.70
N LEU A 164 6.03 -14.41 -4.79
CA LEU A 164 4.66 -14.72 -5.19
C LEU A 164 4.41 -16.22 -4.93
N GLY A 165 3.65 -16.53 -3.88
CA GLY A 165 3.46 -17.92 -3.43
C GLY A 165 4.78 -18.51 -2.92
N GLU A 166 5.39 -19.39 -3.71
CA GLU A 166 6.72 -19.99 -3.43
C GLU A 166 7.81 -19.49 -4.39
N GLN A 167 7.45 -18.67 -5.38
CA GLN A 167 8.37 -18.21 -6.42
C GLN A 167 8.96 -16.84 -6.07
N ASP A 168 10.30 -16.74 -6.07
CA ASP A 168 10.99 -15.45 -6.05
C ASP A 168 10.89 -14.78 -7.43
N ILE A 169 10.31 -13.58 -7.46
CA ILE A 169 10.10 -12.77 -8.67
C ILE A 169 11.03 -11.56 -8.75
N GLY A 170 11.96 -11.42 -7.79
CA GLY A 170 12.95 -10.36 -7.73
C GLY A 170 12.38 -9.03 -7.22
N ASN A 171 13.07 -7.93 -7.54
CA ASN A 171 12.72 -6.59 -7.06
C ASN A 171 12.37 -5.60 -8.19
N ILE A 172 12.20 -6.11 -9.41
CA ILE A 172 11.84 -5.32 -10.60
C ILE A 172 10.53 -5.85 -11.17
N LEU A 173 9.51 -5.01 -11.19
CA LEU A 173 8.26 -5.24 -11.90
C LEU A 173 8.21 -4.39 -13.15
N VAL A 174 7.37 -4.80 -14.11
CA VAL A 174 7.12 -4.04 -15.33
C VAL A 174 5.68 -3.57 -15.35
N TYR A 175 5.44 -2.33 -15.72
CA TYR A 175 4.09 -1.79 -15.87
C TYR A 175 3.84 -1.30 -17.29
N PHE A 176 2.58 -1.42 -17.73
CA PHE A 176 2.09 -0.89 -18.99
C PHE A 176 0.84 -0.04 -18.70
N VAL A 177 0.75 1.11 -19.35
CA VAL A 177 -0.37 2.04 -19.23
C VAL A 177 -1.24 1.95 -20.49
N GLU A 178 -2.53 1.69 -20.33
CA GLU A 178 -3.54 1.68 -21.41
C GLU A 178 -4.53 2.85 -21.27
#